data_AF-A0A536SD35-F1
#
_entry.id   AF-A0A536SD35-F1
#
_cell.length_a   1.000
_cell.length_b   1.000
_cell.length_c   1.000
_cell.angle_alpha   90.00
_cell.angle_beta   90.00
_cell.angle_gamma   90.00
#
_symmetry.space_group_name_H-M   'P 1'
#
loop_
_entity.id
_entity.type
_entity.pdbx_description
1 polymer ?
#
loop_
_entity_poly.entity_id
_entity_poly.type
_entity_poly.pdbx_seq_one_letter_code
_entity_poly.pdbx_strand_id
1 'polypeptide(L)'
;MVSRALAEARARRHEADVFETSSHRIEALYRERLLEDFHTPALRDIVPEAFPRGHRQYVADRFAFFVMGYNTNVVRREELPAAYEDLLQPRWAGRITIEGTDVLWFAAVAKAMGEEKGIAYFRRLAAMRPEIRHGHIHTAQLVASGEVPFFLTAYNNNIETLKLKGAPVE
;
A
#
# COMPACT_ATOMS: atom_id res chain seq x y z
N MET A 1 0.64 12.35 10.82
CA MET A 1 2.06 12.36 11.24
C MET A 1 2.86 13.47 10.57
N VAL A 2 3.10 13.44 9.25
CA VAL A 2 3.93 14.46 8.55
C VAL A 2 3.48 15.90 8.84
N SER A 3 2.18 16.21 8.74
CA SER A 3 1.67 17.55 9.05
C SER A 3 1.93 18.00 10.49
N ARG A 4 1.93 17.06 11.45
CA ARG A 4 2.26 17.33 12.86
C ARG A 4 3.75 17.65 13.00
N ALA A 5 4.63 16.82 12.43
CA ALA A 5 6.08 17.05 12.45
C ALA A 5 6.45 18.41 11.83
N LEU A 6 5.83 18.78 10.70
CA LEU A 6 6.04 20.09 10.08
C LEU A 6 5.55 21.25 10.94
N ALA A 7 4.39 21.10 11.60
CA ALA A 7 3.86 22.12 12.49
C ALA A 7 4.74 22.30 13.73
N GLU A 8 5.23 21.21 14.32
CA GLU A 8 6.16 21.22 15.45
C GLU A 8 7.47 21.92 15.08
N ALA A 9 8.10 21.52 13.96
CA ALA A 9 9.34 22.13 13.49
C ALA A 9 9.21 23.64 13.24
N ARG A 10 8.08 24.08 12.65
CA ARG A 10 7.78 25.53 12.48
C ARG A 10 7.67 26.25 13.82
N ALA A 11 7.16 25.58 14.85
CA ALA A 11 7.10 26.07 16.22
C ALA A 11 8.42 25.85 17.00
N ARG A 12 9.49 25.37 16.35
CA ARG A 12 10.78 25.00 16.98
C ARG A 12 10.63 23.97 18.11
N ARG A 13 9.64 23.09 17.97
CA ARG A 13 9.45 21.93 18.84
C ARG A 13 9.77 20.69 18.04
N HIS A 14 10.37 19.72 18.72
CA HIS A 14 10.73 18.43 18.14
C HIS A 14 10.36 17.38 19.19
N GLU A 15 9.09 16.95 19.20
CA GLU A 15 8.61 16.02 20.23
C GLU A 15 8.89 14.56 19.88
N ALA A 16 9.03 14.25 18.60
CA ALA A 16 9.37 12.91 18.12
C ALA A 16 10.87 12.78 17.87
N ASP A 17 11.48 11.72 18.41
CA ASP A 17 12.87 11.33 18.12
C ASP A 17 12.97 10.46 16.86
N VAL A 18 11.94 9.67 16.56
CA VAL A 18 11.90 8.69 15.46
C VAL A 18 10.56 8.76 14.74
N PHE A 19 10.62 8.67 13.41
CA PHE A 19 9.43 8.55 12.55
C PHE A 19 9.39 7.16 11.89
N GLU A 20 8.31 6.41 12.11
CA GLU A 20 7.99 5.19 11.36
C GLU A 20 6.77 5.47 10.49
N THR A 21 6.95 5.38 9.17
CA THR A 21 5.86 5.49 8.21
C THR A 21 6.33 5.04 6.82
N SER A 22 5.44 5.14 5.84
CA SER A 22 5.74 4.83 4.44
C SER A 22 6.82 5.74 3.84
N SER A 23 7.61 5.16 2.93
CA SER A 23 8.78 5.80 2.31
C SER A 23 8.49 7.20 1.74
N HIS A 24 7.38 7.39 1.01
CA HIS A 24 7.01 8.69 0.44
C HIS A 24 6.77 9.78 1.50
N ARG A 25 6.31 9.41 2.70
CA ARG A 25 6.08 10.34 3.80
C ARG A 25 7.38 10.67 4.54
N ILE A 26 8.26 9.69 4.75
CA ILE A 26 9.59 9.94 5.29
C ILE A 26 10.42 10.81 4.33
N GLU A 27 10.36 10.53 3.03
CA GLU A 27 11.01 11.32 1.98
C GLU A 27 10.54 12.79 1.98
N ALA A 28 9.27 13.06 2.32
CA ALA A 28 8.78 14.42 2.50
C ALA A 28 9.45 15.11 3.71
N LEU A 29 9.67 14.41 4.82
CA LEU A 29 10.40 14.94 5.99
C LEU A 29 11.87 15.20 5.66
N TYR A 30 12.51 14.34 4.86
CA TYR A 30 13.87 14.53 4.37
C TYR A 30 13.99 15.86 3.59
N ARG A 31 13.10 16.11 2.64
CA ARG A 31 13.12 17.35 1.82
C ARG A 31 12.89 18.62 2.63
N GLU A 32 12.15 18.51 3.72
CA GLU A 32 11.91 19.58 4.68
C GLU A 32 13.06 19.73 5.71
N ARG A 33 14.14 18.95 5.56
CA ARG A 33 15.33 18.95 6.44
C ARG A 33 14.99 18.63 7.89
N LEU A 34 14.04 17.72 8.10
CA LEU A 34 13.60 17.28 9.42
C LEU A 34 14.18 15.94 9.84
N LEU A 35 15.08 15.36 9.04
CA LEU A 35 15.78 14.12 9.34
C LEU A 35 17.27 14.42 9.56
N GLU A 36 17.88 13.66 10.43
CA GLU A 36 19.32 13.68 10.71
C GLU A 36 20.00 12.46 10.10
N ASP A 37 21.30 12.58 9.86
CA ASP A 37 22.11 11.40 9.60
C ASP A 37 22.11 10.49 10.83
N PHE A 38 21.98 9.19 10.60
CA PHE A 38 22.05 8.21 11.68
C PHE A 38 22.99 7.06 11.30
N HIS A 39 23.68 6.54 12.30
CA HIS A 39 24.67 5.49 12.14
C HIS A 39 24.42 4.40 13.17
N THR A 40 24.25 3.16 12.69
CA THR A 40 24.19 1.97 13.53
C THR A 40 24.90 0.80 12.84
N PRO A 41 25.61 -0.07 13.59
CA PRO A 41 26.22 -1.28 13.01
C PRO A 41 25.21 -2.15 12.25
N ALA A 42 23.95 -2.15 12.66
CA ALA A 42 22.87 -2.93 12.04
C ALA A 42 22.67 -2.59 10.55
N LEU A 43 23.01 -1.37 10.10
CA LEU A 43 22.89 -1.00 8.68
C LEU A 43 23.77 -1.83 7.74
N ARG A 44 24.78 -2.54 8.27
CA ARG A 44 25.66 -3.42 7.47
C ARG A 44 24.96 -4.67 6.97
N ASP A 45 23.93 -5.11 7.69
CA ASP A 45 23.19 -6.34 7.39
C ASP A 45 21.89 -6.05 6.60
N ILE A 46 21.63 -4.78 6.27
CA ILE A 46 20.44 -4.34 5.54
C ILE A 46 20.70 -4.32 4.04
N VAL A 47 19.74 -4.86 3.28
CA VAL A 47 19.79 -4.87 1.82
C VAL A 47 19.86 -3.45 1.23
N PRO A 48 20.64 -3.20 0.16
CA PRO A 48 20.78 -1.87 -0.45
C PRO A 48 19.45 -1.21 -0.85
N GLU A 49 18.47 -2.01 -1.25
CA GLU A 49 17.15 -1.58 -1.71
C GLU A 49 16.28 -0.96 -0.59
N ALA A 50 16.62 -1.21 0.67
CA ALA A 50 15.93 -0.59 1.81
C ALA A 50 16.34 0.87 2.00
N PHE A 51 17.39 1.35 1.32
CA PHE A 51 17.86 2.73 1.44
C PHE A 51 17.25 3.63 0.35
N PRO A 52 16.99 4.91 0.66
CA PRO A 52 16.65 5.88 -0.36
C PRO A 52 17.78 6.06 -1.38
N ARG A 53 17.40 6.57 -2.56
CA ARG A 53 18.39 6.97 -3.56
C ARG A 53 18.97 8.34 -3.19
N GLY A 54 20.29 8.40 -3.04
CA GLY A 54 21.04 9.66 -2.92
C GLY A 54 21.26 10.18 -1.50
N HIS A 55 20.74 9.53 -0.45
CA HIS A 55 21.02 9.89 0.95
C HIS A 55 20.85 8.67 1.88
N ARG A 56 21.13 8.82 3.17
CA ARG A 56 21.08 7.73 4.17
C ARG A 56 20.31 8.07 5.45
N GLN A 57 19.47 9.11 5.40
CA GLN A 57 18.76 9.65 6.57
C GLN A 57 17.49 8.87 6.97
N TYR A 58 17.16 7.81 6.21
CA TYR A 58 16.21 6.80 6.64
C TYR A 58 16.54 5.45 6.01
N VAL A 59 15.94 4.39 6.55
CA VAL A 59 16.01 3.02 6.03
C VAL A 59 14.63 2.38 6.14
N ALA A 60 14.24 1.54 5.19
CA ALA A 60 13.02 0.76 5.30
C ALA A 60 13.18 -0.29 6.39
N ASP A 61 12.27 -0.27 7.37
CA ASP A 61 12.16 -1.27 8.44
C ASP A 61 11.31 -2.48 8.01
N ARG A 62 10.45 -2.30 7.00
CA ARG A 62 9.61 -3.35 6.41
C ARG A 62 9.29 -3.11 4.94
N PHE A 63 9.06 -4.19 4.21
CA PHE A 63 8.45 -4.18 2.89
C PHE A 63 7.02 -4.73 2.97
N ALA A 64 6.06 -3.95 2.50
CA ALA A 64 4.69 -4.40 2.33
C ALA A 64 4.40 -4.51 0.83
N PHE A 65 3.89 -5.66 0.41
CA PHE A 65 3.52 -5.90 -0.98
C PHE A 65 2.02 -5.75 -1.13
N PHE A 66 1.60 -4.94 -2.09
CA PHE A 66 0.21 -4.93 -2.54
C PHE A 66 -0.06 -6.22 -3.31
N VAL A 67 -1.03 -6.97 -2.83
CA VAL A 67 -1.54 -8.19 -3.46
C VAL A 67 -3.05 -8.11 -3.56
N MET A 68 -3.59 -8.95 -4.42
CA MET A 68 -5.01 -9.21 -4.49
C MET A 68 -5.32 -10.31 -3.48
N GLY A 69 -6.17 -10.01 -2.50
CA GLY A 69 -6.71 -11.00 -1.57
C GLY A 69 -8.15 -11.31 -1.91
N TYR A 70 -8.54 -12.58 -1.96
CA TYR A 70 -9.91 -13.00 -2.23
C TYR A 70 -10.35 -14.14 -1.31
N ASN A 71 -11.66 -14.29 -1.14
CA ASN A 71 -12.22 -15.41 -0.40
C ASN A 71 -12.40 -16.62 -1.32
N THR A 72 -11.76 -17.75 -1.02
CA THR A 72 -11.78 -18.95 -1.86
C THR A 72 -13.13 -19.67 -1.89
N ASN A 73 -14.01 -19.42 -0.92
CA ASN A 73 -15.38 -19.95 -0.91
C ASN A 73 -16.34 -19.10 -1.77
N VAL A 74 -15.96 -17.86 -2.10
CA VAL A 74 -16.83 -16.90 -2.81
C VAL A 74 -16.34 -16.64 -4.24
N VAL A 75 -15.03 -16.62 -4.47
CA VAL A 75 -14.42 -16.37 -5.79
C VAL A 75 -13.52 -17.55 -6.16
N ARG A 76 -13.76 -18.12 -7.35
CA ARG A 76 -12.90 -19.16 -7.91
C ARG A 76 -11.67 -18.56 -8.55
N ARG A 77 -10.55 -19.28 -8.51
CA ARG A 77 -9.26 -18.83 -9.04
C ARG A 77 -9.33 -18.51 -10.54
N GLU A 78 -10.11 -19.26 -11.31
CA GLU A 78 -10.27 -19.09 -12.75
C GLU A 78 -11.04 -17.82 -13.11
N GLU A 79 -11.76 -17.24 -12.16
CA GLU A 79 -12.48 -15.98 -12.37
C GLU A 79 -11.58 -14.77 -12.27
N LEU A 80 -10.44 -14.88 -11.58
CA LEU A 80 -9.55 -13.77 -11.24
C LEU A 80 -9.01 -13.06 -12.49
N PRO A 81 -8.76 -11.74 -12.40
CA PRO A 81 -8.13 -11.00 -13.49
C PRO A 81 -6.66 -11.44 -13.62
N ALA A 82 -6.19 -11.66 -14.84
CA ALA A 82 -4.79 -11.98 -15.12
C ALA A 82 -3.94 -10.71 -15.28
N ALA A 83 -4.57 -9.60 -15.66
CA ALA A 83 -3.96 -8.29 -15.81
C ALA A 83 -4.84 -7.17 -15.22
N TYR A 84 -4.25 -6.00 -14.97
CA TYR A 84 -4.99 -4.84 -14.44
C TYR A 84 -6.15 -4.42 -15.36
N GLU A 85 -6.00 -4.55 -16.68
CA GLU A 85 -7.01 -4.25 -17.69
C GLU A 85 -8.25 -5.13 -17.57
N ASP A 86 -8.12 -6.37 -17.07
CA ASP A 86 -9.24 -7.29 -16.89
C ASP A 86 -10.21 -6.79 -15.83
N LEU A 87 -9.74 -5.98 -14.87
CA LEU A 87 -10.59 -5.33 -13.85
C LEU A 87 -11.58 -4.32 -14.45
N LEU A 88 -11.40 -3.94 -15.72
CA LEU A 88 -12.31 -3.03 -16.44
C LEU A 88 -13.44 -3.78 -17.17
N GLN A 89 -13.48 -5.11 -17.08
CA GLN A 89 -14.58 -5.90 -17.64
C GLN A 89 -15.85 -5.72 -16.80
N PRO A 90 -17.06 -5.64 -17.42
CA PRO A 90 -18.32 -5.36 -16.72
C PRO A 90 -18.60 -6.28 -15.52
N ARG A 91 -18.13 -7.53 -15.55
CA ARG A 91 -18.27 -8.51 -14.47
C ARG A 91 -17.64 -8.09 -13.14
N TRP A 92 -16.73 -7.10 -13.14
CA TRP A 92 -16.07 -6.57 -11.95
C TRP A 92 -16.68 -5.27 -11.41
N ALA A 93 -17.64 -4.69 -12.13
CA ALA A 93 -18.28 -3.45 -11.70
C ALA A 93 -18.96 -3.64 -10.33
N GLY A 94 -18.64 -2.79 -9.36
CA GLY A 94 -19.14 -2.87 -7.99
C GLY A 94 -18.62 -4.05 -7.15
N ARG A 95 -17.67 -4.85 -7.66
CA ARG A 95 -17.10 -6.02 -6.96
C ARG A 95 -15.64 -5.85 -6.54
N ILE A 96 -15.03 -4.73 -6.90
CA ILE A 96 -13.64 -4.41 -6.57
C ILE A 96 -13.62 -3.63 -5.27
N THR A 97 -12.93 -4.13 -4.26
CA THR A 97 -12.65 -3.34 -3.05
C THR A 97 -11.20 -2.83 -3.09
N ILE A 98 -10.98 -1.58 -2.72
CA ILE A 98 -9.66 -0.94 -2.61
C ILE A 98 -9.54 -0.17 -1.29
N GLU A 99 -8.30 0.08 -0.86
CA GLU A 99 -8.04 0.99 0.26
C GLU A 99 -7.85 2.42 -0.24
N GLY A 100 -8.58 3.37 0.35
CA GLY A 100 -8.69 4.75 -0.15
C GLY A 100 -7.40 5.58 -0.09
N THR A 101 -6.40 5.14 0.68
CA THR A 101 -5.15 5.87 0.93
C THR A 101 -3.93 5.25 0.24
N ASP A 102 -4.13 4.22 -0.59
CA ASP A 102 -3.08 3.48 -1.29
C ASP A 102 -2.49 4.24 -2.50
N VAL A 103 -1.99 5.45 -2.22
CA VAL A 103 -1.31 6.33 -3.18
C VAL A 103 -0.06 5.69 -3.79
N LEU A 104 0.63 4.82 -3.04
CA LEU A 104 1.79 4.09 -3.52
C LEU A 104 1.43 3.03 -4.56
N TRP A 105 0.31 2.32 -4.37
CA TRP A 105 -0.21 1.40 -5.37
C TRP A 105 -0.61 2.14 -6.64
N PHE A 106 -1.36 3.25 -6.50
CA PHE A 106 -1.72 4.12 -7.62
C PHE A 106 -0.49 4.57 -8.41
N ALA A 107 0.51 5.14 -7.72
CA ALA A 107 1.72 5.63 -8.35
C ALA A 107 2.53 4.51 -9.02
N ALA A 108 2.61 3.33 -8.40
CA ALA A 108 3.32 2.18 -8.95
C ALA A 108 2.66 1.67 -10.25
N VAL A 109 1.34 1.45 -10.23
CA VAL A 109 0.59 0.98 -11.40
C VAL A 109 0.61 2.02 -12.51
N ALA A 110 0.36 3.30 -12.19
CA ALA A 110 0.37 4.36 -13.19
C ALA A 110 1.74 4.52 -13.85
N LYS A 111 2.82 4.42 -13.07
CA LYS A 111 4.19 4.44 -13.60
C LYS A 111 4.48 3.22 -14.48
N ALA A 112 4.07 2.02 -14.07
CA ALA A 112 4.30 0.80 -14.83
C ALA A 112 3.59 0.81 -16.19
N MET A 113 2.39 1.40 -16.26
CA MET A 113 1.63 1.58 -17.51
C MET A 113 2.15 2.74 -18.38
N GLY A 114 2.95 3.64 -17.80
CA GLY A 114 3.25 4.97 -18.33
C GLY A 114 2.19 6.00 -17.91
N GLU A 115 2.62 7.19 -17.49
CA GLU A 115 1.78 8.15 -16.76
C GLU A 115 0.41 8.42 -17.40
N GLU A 116 0.38 8.82 -18.68
CA GLU A 116 -0.87 9.12 -19.39
C GLU A 116 -1.83 7.93 -19.42
N LYS A 117 -1.31 6.74 -19.77
CA LYS A 117 -2.08 5.50 -19.82
C LYS A 117 -2.55 5.07 -18.44
N GLY A 118 -1.70 5.21 -17.43
CA GLY A 118 -2.00 4.92 -16.03
C GLY A 118 -3.14 5.78 -15.49
N ILE A 119 -3.08 7.10 -15.72
CA ILE A 119 -4.15 8.01 -15.34
C ILE A 119 -5.45 7.66 -16.07
N ALA A 120 -5.40 7.36 -17.37
CA ALA A 120 -6.57 6.92 -18.12
C ALA A 120 -7.16 5.60 -17.57
N TYR A 121 -6.31 4.64 -17.21
CA TYR A 121 -6.71 3.40 -16.56
C TYR A 121 -7.45 3.67 -15.26
N PHE A 122 -6.90 4.49 -14.36
CA PHE A 122 -7.52 4.80 -13.07
C PHE A 122 -8.87 5.53 -13.20
N ARG A 123 -9.03 6.40 -14.20
CA ARG A 123 -10.34 7.01 -14.52
C ARG A 123 -11.37 5.95 -14.90
N ARG A 124 -10.97 4.95 -15.71
CA ARG A 124 -11.84 3.83 -16.09
C ARG A 124 -12.13 2.91 -14.90
N LEU A 125 -11.12 2.63 -14.07
CA LEU A 125 -11.29 1.84 -12.84
C LEU A 125 -12.27 2.51 -11.88
N ALA A 126 -12.19 3.84 -11.71
CA ALA A 126 -13.17 4.59 -10.91
C ALA A 126 -14.60 4.44 -11.46
N ALA A 127 -14.77 4.39 -12.79
CA ALA A 127 -16.07 4.14 -13.42
C ALA A 127 -16.62 2.73 -13.17
N MET A 128 -15.78 1.77 -12.76
CA MET A 128 -16.20 0.45 -12.28
C MET A 128 -16.83 0.50 -10.88
N ARG A 129 -16.87 1.68 -10.23
CA ARG A 129 -17.43 1.92 -8.90
C ARG A 129 -16.87 0.96 -7.84
N PRO A 130 -15.55 0.97 -7.60
CA PRO A 130 -14.97 0.16 -6.55
C PRO A 130 -15.51 0.58 -5.18
N GLU A 131 -15.68 -0.37 -4.28
CA GLU A 131 -15.93 -0.11 -2.87
C GLU A 131 -14.64 0.42 -2.24
N ILE A 132 -14.70 1.62 -1.67
CA ILE A 132 -13.55 2.25 -1.00
C ILE A 132 -13.66 1.97 0.49
N ARG A 133 -12.66 1.27 1.03
CA ARG A 133 -12.53 1.01 2.47
C ARG A 133 -11.30 1.67 3.05
N HIS A 134 -11.26 1.74 4.37
CA HIS A 134 -10.13 2.29 5.12
C HIS A 134 -9.62 1.26 6.11
N GLY A 135 -8.31 1.00 6.07
CA GLY A 135 -7.62 0.05 6.94
C GLY A 135 -7.49 -1.37 6.35
N HIS A 136 -6.27 -1.72 5.93
CA HIS A 136 -5.95 -3.02 5.31
C HIS A 136 -6.23 -4.23 6.20
N ILE A 137 -6.02 -4.13 7.53
CA ILE A 137 -6.24 -5.25 8.45
C ILE A 137 -7.72 -5.58 8.53
N HIS A 138 -8.55 -4.55 8.75
CA HIS A 138 -10.00 -4.74 8.87
C HIS A 138 -10.59 -5.26 7.55
N THR A 139 -10.24 -4.66 6.41
CA THR A 139 -10.73 -5.13 5.10
C THR A 139 -10.31 -6.57 4.81
N ALA A 140 -9.09 -6.99 5.18
CA ALA A 140 -8.68 -8.39 5.04
C ALA A 140 -9.53 -9.36 5.89
N GLN A 141 -9.96 -8.96 7.09
CA GLN A 141 -10.91 -9.77 7.89
C GLN A 141 -12.27 -9.94 7.20
N LEU A 142 -12.74 -8.89 6.51
CA LEU A 142 -13.98 -8.97 5.73
C LEU A 142 -13.83 -9.84 4.49
N VAL A 143 -12.62 -9.93 3.93
CA VAL A 143 -12.32 -10.95 2.92
C VAL A 143 -12.41 -12.33 3.54
N ALA A 144 -11.78 -12.56 4.69
CA ALA A 144 -11.86 -13.85 5.37
C ALA A 144 -13.28 -14.29 5.73
N SER A 145 -14.17 -13.36 6.11
CA SER A 145 -15.58 -13.67 6.38
C SER A 145 -16.42 -13.90 5.11
N GLY A 146 -15.95 -13.44 3.95
CA GLY A 146 -16.66 -13.48 2.67
C GLY A 146 -17.62 -12.31 2.44
N GLU A 147 -17.68 -11.36 3.37
CA GLU A 147 -18.45 -10.11 3.20
C GLU A 147 -17.86 -9.26 2.06
N VAL A 148 -16.53 -9.23 1.97
CA VAL A 148 -15.81 -8.65 0.83
C VAL A 148 -15.26 -9.79 -0.03
N PRO A 149 -15.74 -10.02 -1.25
CA PRO A 149 -15.27 -11.15 -2.05
C PRO A 149 -13.83 -10.97 -2.54
N PHE A 150 -13.40 -9.73 -2.76
CA PHE A 150 -12.20 -9.38 -3.51
C PHE A 150 -11.62 -8.04 -3.05
N PHE A 151 -10.40 -8.04 -2.51
CA PHE A 151 -9.66 -6.86 -2.09
C PHE A 151 -8.39 -6.70 -2.93
N LEU A 152 -8.40 -5.72 -3.83
CA LEU A 152 -7.36 -5.54 -4.86
C LEU A 152 -6.02 -5.03 -4.30
N THR A 153 -6.06 -4.28 -3.19
CA THR A 153 -4.89 -3.62 -2.60
C THR A 153 -4.57 -4.15 -1.21
N ALA A 154 -4.84 -5.42 -0.96
CA ALA A 154 -4.49 -6.08 0.29
C ALA A 154 -2.97 -6.04 0.51
N TYR A 155 -2.53 -6.00 1.77
CA TYR A 155 -1.14 -6.31 2.08
C TYR A 155 -0.95 -7.81 2.22
N ASN A 156 0.12 -8.32 1.60
CA ASN A 156 0.45 -9.75 1.59
C ASN A 156 0.50 -10.35 3.00
N ASN A 157 1.13 -9.66 3.96
CA ASN A 157 1.24 -10.14 5.34
C ASN A 157 -0.12 -10.32 6.03
N ASN A 158 -1.13 -9.50 5.68
CA ASN A 158 -2.47 -9.62 6.25
C ASN A 158 -3.18 -10.87 5.73
N ILE A 159 -3.10 -11.13 4.42
CA ILE A 159 -3.70 -12.31 3.79
C ILE A 159 -3.00 -13.59 4.27
N GLU A 160 -1.67 -13.62 4.24
CA GLU A 160 -0.87 -14.76 4.73
C GLU A 160 -1.16 -15.07 6.21
N THR A 161 -1.25 -14.06 7.07
CA THR A 161 -1.59 -14.25 8.48
C THR A 161 -2.96 -14.90 8.65
N LEU A 162 -3.94 -14.53 7.81
CA LEU A 162 -5.29 -15.11 7.85
C LEU A 162 -5.31 -16.54 7.31
N LYS A 163 -4.61 -16.78 6.20
CA LYS A 163 -4.44 -18.11 5.61
C LYS A 163 -3.80 -19.09 6.59
N LEU A 164 -2.74 -18.67 7.30
CA LEU A 164 -2.09 -19.46 8.35
C LEU A 164 -3.01 -19.79 9.54
N LYS A 165 -4.04 -18.96 9.78
CA LYS A 165 -5.08 -19.22 10.79
C LYS A 165 -6.24 -20.07 10.27
N GLY A 166 -6.15 -20.57 9.04
CA GLY A 166 -7.17 -21.41 8.42
C GLY A 166 -8.36 -20.65 7.81
N ALA A 167 -8.24 -19.34 7.62
CA ALA A 167 -9.26 -18.58 6.91
C ALA A 167 -9.28 -18.98 5.41
N PRO A 168 -10.45 -18.97 4.75
CA PRO A 168 -10.58 -19.32 3.33
C PRO A 168 -10.15 -18.15 2.43
N VAL A 169 -8.86 -17.78 2.48
CA VAL A 169 -8.30 -16.67 1.71
C VAL A 169 -7.06 -17.08 0.94
N GLU A 170 -6.87 -16.43 -0.21
CA GLU A 170 -5.70 -16.52 -1.08
C GLU A 170 -5.37 -15.14 -1.68
#